data_AF-A0A7S2V7Q1-F1
#
_entry.id   AF-A0A7S2V7Q1-F1
#
_cell.length_a   1.000
_cell.length_b   1.000
_cell.length_c   1.000
_cell.angle_alpha   90.00
_cell.angle_beta   90.00
_cell.angle_gamma   90.00
#
_symmetry.space_group_name_H-M   'P 1'
#
loop_
_entity.id
_entity.type
_entity.pdbx_description
1 polymer ?
#
loop_
_entity_poly.entity_id
_entity_poly.type
_entity_poly.pdbx_seq_one_letter_code
_entity_poly.pdbx_strand_id
1 'polypeptide(L)'
;MTPEEPSCKLISGTFASFVQLTLAIIALCALWVKRQAEHPRRDLKVWLFDVSKQGIGALYAHFANILIAHLISRNIAGGGDECAWYFINFAVDSTLGTFVNFLFIWIVQKVAGCMGLAALHRQGNYGDPPSGFIWTVQFGTWVAVLTAAKLVLLGLQLCYRHHLGALADWLFGPIQPYPEFELVVVMVLCPCTFNILQFWVTDMFLKAPAEESAAKVRRREYMHSLL
;
A
#
# COMPACT_ATOMS: atom_id res chain seq x y z
N MET A 1 44.29 3.96 -3.90
CA MET A 1 42.89 3.83 -4.33
C MET A 1 42.59 2.36 -4.40
N THR A 2 41.95 1.81 -3.37
CA THR A 2 41.34 0.49 -3.45
C THR A 2 40.20 0.56 -4.47
N PRO A 3 40.03 -0.43 -5.36
CA PRO A 3 38.87 -0.45 -6.25
C PRO A 3 37.61 -0.47 -5.37
N GLU A 4 36.69 0.47 -5.56
CA GLU A 4 35.36 0.31 -4.98
C GLU A 4 34.76 -0.96 -5.59
N GLU A 5 34.47 -1.96 -4.76
CA GLU A 5 33.65 -3.08 -5.20
C GLU A 5 32.35 -2.53 -5.79
N PRO A 6 31.83 -3.09 -6.89
CA PRO A 6 30.61 -2.65 -7.53
C PRO A 6 29.41 -2.93 -6.61
N SER A 7 29.15 -2.05 -5.65
CA SER A 7 28.00 -2.12 -4.75
C SER A 7 26.78 -1.46 -5.41
N CYS A 8 25.63 -2.14 -5.39
CA CYS A 8 24.36 -1.56 -5.82
C CYS A 8 23.99 -0.45 -4.84
N LYS A 9 24.16 0.80 -5.27
CA LYS A 9 23.72 1.98 -4.51
C LYS A 9 22.33 2.35 -4.96
N LEU A 10 21.43 2.59 -4.00
CA LEU A 10 20.06 2.99 -4.29
C LEU A 10 20.06 4.29 -5.11
N ILE A 11 19.51 4.26 -6.32
CA ILE A 11 19.46 5.46 -7.16
C ILE A 11 18.48 6.47 -6.54
N SER A 12 19.01 7.64 -6.21
CA SER A 12 18.22 8.83 -5.90
C SER A 12 18.24 9.78 -7.10
N GLY A 13 17.11 10.46 -7.37
CA GLY A 13 17.01 11.44 -8.46
C GLY A 13 15.91 11.15 -9.48
N THR A 14 16.05 11.71 -10.68
CA THR A 14 15.02 11.75 -11.74
C THR A 14 14.56 10.37 -12.19
N PHE A 15 15.46 9.38 -12.23
CA PHE A 15 15.13 8.00 -12.58
C PHE A 15 14.17 7.36 -11.56
N ALA A 16 14.43 7.52 -10.26
CA ALA A 16 13.54 7.01 -9.22
C ALA A 16 12.15 7.64 -9.29
N SER A 17 12.06 8.95 -9.53
CA SER A 17 10.79 9.65 -9.75
C SER A 17 10.04 9.15 -10.99
N PHE A 18 10.77 8.87 -12.08
CA PHE A 18 10.18 8.30 -13.29
C PHE A 18 9.59 6.90 -13.04
N VAL A 19 10.31 6.04 -12.32
CA VAL A 19 9.83 4.71 -11.93
C VAL A 19 8.57 4.82 -11.06
N GLN A 20 8.59 5.69 -10.05
CA GLN A 20 7.43 5.93 -9.18
C GLN A 20 6.19 6.42 -9.94
N LEU A 21 6.38 7.37 -10.87
CA LEU A 21 5.28 7.87 -11.70
C LEU A 21 4.72 6.75 -12.59
N THR A 22 5.59 5.94 -13.18
CA THR A 22 5.19 4.79 -14.01
C THR A 22 4.38 3.78 -13.20
N LEU A 23 4.85 3.42 -12.00
CA LEU A 23 4.13 2.54 -11.08
C LEU A 23 2.76 3.10 -10.69
N ALA A 24 2.68 4.41 -10.42
CA ALA A 24 1.43 5.08 -10.08
C ALA A 24 0.42 5.02 -11.25
N ILE A 25 0.87 5.25 -12.50
CA ILE A 25 0.03 5.13 -13.69
C ILE A 25 -0.48 3.70 -13.85
N ILE A 26 0.41 2.71 -13.74
CA ILE A 26 0.04 1.29 -13.85
C ILE A 26 -1.00 0.92 -12.79
N ALA A 27 -0.82 1.34 -11.54
CA ALA A 27 -1.77 1.09 -10.46
C ALA A 27 -3.14 1.74 -10.72
N LEU A 28 -3.18 2.99 -11.18
CA LEU A 28 -4.42 3.67 -11.53
C LEU A 28 -5.14 2.99 -12.71
N CYS A 29 -4.40 2.56 -13.73
CA CYS A 29 -4.95 1.79 -14.85
C CYS A 29 -5.54 0.46 -14.38
N ALA A 30 -4.84 -0.28 -13.51
CA ALA A 30 -5.32 -1.54 -12.95
C ALA A 30 -6.62 -1.35 -12.15
N LEU A 31 -6.69 -0.32 -11.30
CA LEU A 31 -7.89 0.01 -10.53
C LEU A 31 -9.06 0.47 -11.42
N TRP A 32 -8.77 1.17 -12.52
CA TRP A 32 -9.78 1.55 -13.50
C TRP A 32 -10.34 0.33 -14.24
N VAL A 33 -9.47 -0.56 -14.73
CA VAL A 33 -9.88 -1.81 -15.38
C VAL A 33 -10.71 -2.65 -14.43
N LYS A 34 -10.27 -2.79 -13.17
CA LYS A 34 -11.04 -3.47 -12.12
C LYS A 34 -12.45 -2.89 -12.00
N ARG A 35 -12.57 -1.56 -11.89
CA ARG A 35 -13.87 -0.86 -11.81
C ARG A 35 -14.79 -1.22 -12.97
N GLN A 36 -14.26 -1.30 -14.20
CA GLN A 36 -15.06 -1.63 -15.39
C GLN A 36 -15.62 -3.05 -15.34
N ALA A 37 -14.89 -3.98 -14.72
CA ALA A 37 -15.28 -5.37 -14.50
C ALA A 37 -16.21 -5.58 -13.28
N GLU A 38 -16.51 -4.54 -12.48
CA GLU A 38 -17.41 -4.68 -11.33
C GLU A 38 -18.89 -4.72 -11.77
N HIS A 39 -19.62 -5.69 -11.21
CA HIS A 39 -21.06 -5.83 -11.38
C HIS A 39 -21.77 -5.87 -10.01
N PRO A 40 -22.60 -4.86 -9.66
CA PRO A 40 -22.82 -3.61 -10.38
C PRO A 40 -21.59 -2.68 -10.34
N ARG A 41 -21.47 -1.83 -11.36
CA ARG A 41 -20.34 -0.90 -11.48
C ARG A 41 -20.42 0.17 -10.39
N ARG A 42 -19.34 0.35 -9.62
CA ARG A 42 -19.26 1.36 -8.55
C ARG A 42 -19.41 2.79 -9.10
N ASP A 43 -20.18 3.60 -8.40
CA ASP A 43 -20.35 5.04 -8.67
C ASP A 43 -18.99 5.74 -8.75
N LEU A 44 -18.81 6.64 -9.72
CA LEU A 44 -17.53 7.32 -9.94
C LEU A 44 -17.06 8.12 -8.73
N LYS A 45 -17.97 8.75 -7.98
CA LYS A 45 -17.62 9.56 -6.81
C LYS A 45 -17.12 8.69 -5.67
N VAL A 46 -17.76 7.55 -5.44
CA VAL A 46 -17.35 6.56 -4.42
C VAL A 46 -16.02 5.93 -4.80
N TRP A 47 -15.85 5.55 -6.08
CA TRP A 47 -14.59 5.04 -6.58
C TRP A 47 -13.45 6.05 -6.42
N LEU A 48 -13.68 7.32 -6.76
CA LEU A 48 -12.67 8.37 -6.59
C LEU A 48 -12.28 8.56 -5.11
N PHE A 49 -13.24 8.45 -4.19
CA PHE A 49 -13.00 8.49 -2.75
C PHE A 49 -12.17 7.31 -2.25
N ASP A 50 -12.41 6.10 -2.75
CA ASP A 50 -11.62 4.92 -2.39
C ASP A 50 -10.20 4.98 -2.97
N VAL A 51 -10.08 5.40 -4.23
CA VAL A 51 -8.79 5.53 -4.93
C VAL A 51 -7.97 6.69 -4.34
N SER A 52 -8.59 7.80 -3.95
CA SER A 52 -7.86 8.90 -3.31
C SER A 52 -7.28 8.50 -1.96
N LYS A 53 -8.00 7.71 -1.15
CA LYS A 53 -7.44 7.13 0.09
C LYS A 53 -6.22 6.27 -0.17
N GLN A 54 -6.26 5.44 -1.22
CA GLN A 54 -5.14 4.57 -1.60
C GLN A 54 -3.96 5.40 -2.12
N GLY A 55 -4.18 6.37 -3.00
CA GLY A 55 -3.13 7.22 -3.55
C GLY A 55 -2.44 8.08 -2.49
N ILE A 56 -3.22 8.76 -1.64
CA ILE A 56 -2.65 9.58 -0.56
C ILE A 56 -2.01 8.67 0.50
N GLY A 57 -2.59 7.50 0.79
CA GLY A 57 -2.02 6.51 1.69
C GLY A 57 -0.68 5.94 1.19
N ALA A 58 -0.54 5.68 -0.11
CA ALA A 58 0.70 5.25 -0.73
C ALA A 58 1.78 6.35 -0.67
N LEU A 59 1.39 7.61 -0.89
CA LEU A 59 2.29 8.75 -0.74
C LEU A 59 2.77 8.89 0.72
N TYR A 60 1.84 8.80 1.68
CA TYR A 60 2.18 8.78 3.10
C TYR A 60 3.15 7.63 3.43
N ALA A 61 2.85 6.42 2.95
CA ALA A 61 3.67 5.24 3.20
C ALA A 61 5.07 5.38 2.60
N HIS A 62 5.19 5.96 1.41
CA HIS A 62 6.46 6.23 0.75
C HIS A 62 7.35 7.16 1.60
N PHE A 63 6.82 8.30 2.05
CA PHE A 63 7.58 9.21 2.91
C PHE A 63 7.92 8.60 4.27
N ALA A 64 7.00 7.84 4.87
CA ALA A 64 7.27 7.12 6.10
C ALA A 64 8.38 6.07 5.92
N ASN A 65 8.43 5.35 4.79
CA ASN A 65 9.50 4.41 4.48
C ASN A 65 10.86 5.11 4.33
N ILE A 66 10.92 6.27 3.67
CA ILE A 66 12.15 7.06 3.59
C ILE A 66 12.62 7.49 4.99
N LEU A 67 11.70 7.99 5.82
CA LEU A 67 12.02 8.40 7.18
C LEU A 67 12.54 7.23 8.03
N ILE A 68 11.87 6.08 7.95
CA ILE A 68 12.27 4.86 8.65
C ILE A 68 13.63 4.37 8.17
N ALA A 69 13.87 4.33 6.86
CA ALA A 69 15.16 3.92 6.29
C ALA A 69 16.30 4.83 6.77
N HIS A 70 16.07 6.14 6.85
CA HIS A 70 17.03 7.11 7.39
C HIS A 70 17.31 6.88 8.89
N LEU A 71 16.28 6.55 9.67
CA LEU A 71 16.44 6.21 11.09
C LEU A 71 17.18 4.88 11.29
N ILE A 72 16.87 3.86 10.49
CA ILE A 72 17.50 2.53 10.56
C ILE A 72 18.97 2.62 10.12
N SER A 73 19.26 3.27 9.00
CA SER A 73 20.62 3.41 8.46
C SER A 73 21.59 3.99 9.50
N ARG A 74 21.15 4.99 10.28
CA ARG A 74 21.94 5.59 11.37
C ARG A 74 22.19 4.66 12.57
N ASN A 75 21.35 3.66 12.79
CA ASN A 75 21.38 2.82 13.99
C ASN A 75 21.81 1.37 13.74
N ILE A 76 21.78 0.89 12.49
CA ILE A 76 21.90 -0.55 12.17
C ILE A 76 22.91 -0.85 11.06
N ALA A 77 23.32 0.13 10.24
CA ALA A 77 24.13 -0.15 9.06
C ALA A 77 25.57 -0.57 9.39
N GLY A 78 25.75 -1.85 9.72
CA GLY A 78 26.98 -2.59 9.54
C GLY A 78 27.10 -3.05 8.09
N GLY A 79 27.45 -2.13 7.18
CA GLY A 79 28.09 -2.41 5.88
C GLY A 79 27.45 -3.39 4.88
N GLY A 80 26.17 -3.76 4.99
CA GLY A 80 25.49 -4.67 4.05
C GLY A 80 24.97 -4.01 2.76
N ASP A 81 24.61 -4.83 1.77
CA ASP A 81 24.06 -4.42 0.47
C ASP A 81 22.75 -3.62 0.60
N GLU A 82 22.76 -2.37 0.12
CA GLU A 82 21.63 -1.43 0.23
C GLU A 82 20.42 -1.86 -0.59
N CYS A 83 20.63 -2.43 -1.78
CA CYS A 83 19.54 -2.84 -2.68
C CYS A 83 18.81 -4.07 -2.13
N ALA A 84 19.56 -5.04 -1.62
CA ALA A 84 19.00 -6.23 -0.97
C ALA A 84 18.18 -5.86 0.29
N TRP A 85 18.70 -4.99 1.15
CA TRP A 85 17.98 -4.51 2.34
C TRP A 85 16.75 -3.68 2.00
N TYR A 86 16.84 -2.82 0.97
CA TYR A 86 15.70 -2.09 0.46
C TYR A 86 14.61 -3.04 -0.02
N PHE A 87 14.95 -4.07 -0.79
CA PHE A 87 14.00 -5.07 -1.26
C PHE A 87 13.32 -5.78 -0.09
N ILE A 88 14.05 -6.23 0.92
CA ILE A 88 13.45 -6.90 2.09
C ILE A 88 12.48 -5.97 2.80
N ASN A 89 12.87 -4.71 3.02
CA ASN A 89 11.97 -3.74 3.63
C ASN A 89 10.70 -3.54 2.79
N PHE A 90 10.84 -3.35 1.48
CA PHE A 90 9.74 -3.23 0.54
C PHE A 90 8.83 -4.46 0.54
N ALA A 91 9.41 -5.66 0.43
CA ALA A 91 8.68 -6.92 0.38
C ALA A 91 7.89 -7.16 1.68
N VAL A 92 8.48 -6.87 2.85
CA VAL A 92 7.80 -6.96 4.14
C VAL A 92 6.66 -5.95 4.25
N ASP A 93 6.87 -4.69 3.83
CA ASP A 93 5.84 -3.65 3.84
C ASP A 93 4.67 -4.02 2.91
N SER A 94 4.96 -4.47 1.69
CA SER A 94 3.92 -4.82 0.72
C SER A 94 3.18 -6.12 1.04
N THR A 95 3.82 -7.09 1.69
CA THR A 95 3.17 -8.37 2.03
C THR A 95 2.58 -8.36 3.44
N LEU A 96 3.45 -8.45 4.45
CA LEU A 96 3.04 -8.49 5.85
C LEU A 96 2.37 -7.18 6.27
N GLY A 97 2.82 -6.04 5.77
CA GLY A 97 2.17 -4.76 6.04
C GLY A 97 0.74 -4.71 5.52
N THR A 98 0.48 -5.19 4.30
CA THR A 98 -0.89 -5.30 3.77
C THR A 98 -1.76 -6.22 4.64
N PHE A 99 -1.21 -7.34 5.12
CA PHE A 99 -1.92 -8.24 6.03
C PHE A 99 -2.24 -7.59 7.38
N VAL A 100 -1.27 -6.90 8.00
CA VAL A 100 -1.47 -6.18 9.26
C VAL A 100 -2.48 -5.04 9.11
N ASN A 101 -2.40 -4.29 8.00
CA ASN A 101 -3.39 -3.25 7.66
C ASN A 101 -4.81 -3.82 7.57
N PHE A 102 -4.97 -4.96 6.90
CA PHE A 102 -6.25 -5.66 6.82
C PHE A 102 -6.77 -6.05 8.22
N LEU A 103 -5.91 -6.65 9.05
CA LEU A 103 -6.28 -7.05 10.42
C LEU A 103 -6.70 -5.83 11.26
N PHE A 104 -5.96 -4.73 11.18
CA PHE A 104 -6.26 -3.52 11.95
C PHE A 104 -7.56 -2.86 11.49
N ILE A 105 -7.81 -2.77 10.18
CA ILE A 105 -9.10 -2.30 9.67
C ILE A 105 -10.24 -3.20 10.14
N TRP A 106 -10.06 -4.52 10.13
CA TRP A 106 -11.06 -5.46 10.63
C TRP A 106 -11.36 -5.24 12.11
N ILE A 107 -10.34 -5.05 12.96
CA ILE A 107 -10.51 -4.73 14.38
C ILE A 107 -11.28 -3.41 14.54
N VAL A 108 -10.88 -2.36 13.82
CA VAL A 108 -11.56 -1.06 13.83
C VAL A 108 -13.03 -1.20 13.46
N GLN A 109 -13.36 -1.94 12.40
CA GLN A 109 -14.76 -2.16 11.96
C GLN A 109 -15.58 -2.91 13.01
N LYS A 110 -14.98 -3.90 13.67
CA LYS A 110 -15.64 -4.66 14.75
C LYS A 110 -15.92 -3.76 15.96
N VAL A 111 -14.93 -3.00 16.42
CA VAL A 111 -15.08 -2.06 17.54
C VAL A 111 -16.10 -0.97 17.22
N ALA A 112 -16.01 -0.37 16.02
CA ALA A 112 -16.96 0.63 15.56
C ALA A 112 -18.39 0.08 15.47
N GLY A 113 -18.56 -1.20 15.13
CA GLY A 113 -19.85 -1.89 15.15
C GLY A 113 -20.43 -2.01 16.56
N CYS A 114 -19.61 -2.41 17.53
CA CYS A 114 -20.01 -2.51 18.93
C CYS A 114 -20.38 -1.14 19.53
N MET A 115 -19.70 -0.07 19.11
CA MET A 115 -19.92 1.29 19.60
C MET A 115 -20.98 2.07 18.80
N GLY A 116 -21.54 1.49 17.74
CA GLY A 116 -22.54 2.17 16.90
C GLY A 116 -21.98 3.29 15.99
N LEU A 117 -20.67 3.33 15.73
CA LEU A 117 -20.05 4.33 14.85
C LEU A 117 -20.27 3.95 13.38
N ALA A 118 -21.42 4.34 12.83
CA ALA A 118 -21.81 4.04 11.44
C ALA A 118 -20.78 4.49 10.39
N ALA A 119 -20.05 5.58 10.63
CA ALA A 119 -19.04 6.11 9.71
C ALA A 119 -17.80 5.21 9.58
N LEU A 120 -17.45 4.43 10.62
CA LEU A 120 -16.25 3.58 10.64
C LEU A 120 -16.57 2.09 10.54
N HIS A 121 -17.76 1.69 10.98
CA HIS A 121 -18.19 0.31 10.93
C HIS A 121 -18.23 -0.25 9.49
N ARG A 122 -18.50 0.60 8.50
CA ARG A 122 -18.61 0.20 7.08
C ARG A 122 -17.69 1.02 6.20
N GLN A 123 -16.56 0.43 5.82
CA GLN A 123 -15.65 1.04 4.85
C GLN A 123 -16.31 1.15 3.47
N GLY A 124 -15.95 2.19 2.73
CA GLY A 124 -16.49 2.46 1.39
C GLY A 124 -17.94 2.97 1.39
N ASN A 125 -18.59 3.09 2.56
CA ASN A 125 -19.89 3.74 2.68
C ASN A 125 -19.72 5.20 3.10
N TYR A 126 -19.98 6.12 2.16
CA TYR A 126 -19.85 7.56 2.36
C TYR A 126 -21.19 8.29 2.57
N GLY A 127 -22.29 7.55 2.79
CA GLY A 127 -23.65 8.10 2.79
C GLY A 127 -24.30 8.16 1.40
N ASP A 128 -25.52 8.68 1.34
CA ASP A 128 -26.26 8.95 0.09
C ASP A 128 -26.98 10.31 0.22
N PRO A 129 -26.47 11.39 -0.39
CA PRO A 129 -25.31 11.44 -1.31
C PRO A 129 -23.95 11.24 -0.60
N PRO A 130 -22.88 10.83 -1.32
CA PRO A 130 -21.54 10.67 -0.74
C PRO A 130 -21.00 11.96 -0.13
N SER A 131 -20.68 11.92 1.16
CA SER A 131 -20.21 13.04 1.99
C SER A 131 -18.69 13.02 2.17
N GLY A 132 -18.07 14.20 1.97
CA GLY A 132 -16.63 14.39 2.21
C GLY A 132 -16.23 14.28 3.69
N PHE A 133 -17.15 14.55 4.62
CA PHE A 133 -16.86 14.42 6.05
C PHE A 133 -16.61 12.96 6.45
N ILE A 134 -17.47 12.04 6.01
CA ILE A 134 -17.30 10.60 6.26
C ILE A 134 -16.01 10.10 5.60
N TRP A 135 -15.70 10.61 4.41
CA TRP A 135 -14.43 10.32 3.74
C TRP A 135 -13.24 10.74 4.60
N THR A 136 -13.22 11.96 5.16
CA THR A 136 -12.13 12.46 6.01
C THR A 136 -11.96 11.62 7.27
N VAL A 137 -13.07 11.24 7.92
CA VAL A 137 -13.03 10.36 9.11
C VAL A 137 -12.44 8.99 8.76
N GLN A 138 -12.95 8.34 7.70
CA GLN A 138 -12.42 7.05 7.26
C GLN A 138 -10.96 7.13 6.78
N PHE A 139 -10.58 8.24 6.13
CA PHE A 139 -9.22 8.49 5.69
C PHE A 139 -8.27 8.71 6.89
N GLY A 140 -8.67 9.49 7.89
CA GLY A 140 -7.90 9.67 9.12
C GLY A 140 -7.65 8.33 9.83
N THR A 141 -8.67 7.48 9.91
CA THR A 141 -8.53 6.12 10.43
C THR A 141 -7.61 5.26 9.57
N TRP A 142 -7.68 5.37 8.24
CA TRP A 142 -6.76 4.67 7.33
C TRP A 142 -5.30 5.07 7.57
N VAL A 143 -5.01 6.38 7.68
CA VAL A 143 -3.65 6.86 8.01
C VAL A 143 -3.18 6.35 9.38
N ALA A 144 -4.06 6.34 10.38
CA ALA A 144 -3.72 5.78 11.69
C ALA A 144 -3.38 4.28 11.63
N VAL A 145 -4.14 3.50 10.85
CA VAL A 145 -3.84 2.08 10.60
C VAL A 145 -2.51 1.91 9.90
N LEU A 146 -2.24 2.66 8.83
CA LEU A 146 -0.95 2.65 8.13
C LEU A 146 0.21 2.96 9.08
N THR A 147 0.04 3.96 9.94
CA THR A 147 1.05 4.34 10.94
C THR A 147 1.31 3.20 11.91
N ALA A 148 0.25 2.63 12.49
CA ALA A 148 0.37 1.54 13.46
C ALA A 148 1.01 0.29 12.83
N ALA A 149 0.60 -0.07 11.61
CA ALA A 149 1.19 -1.19 10.88
C ALA A 149 2.69 -0.97 10.64
N LYS A 150 3.10 0.23 10.21
CA LYS A 150 4.52 0.57 10.04
C LYS A 150 5.33 0.44 11.32
N LEU A 151 4.79 0.85 12.47
CA LEU A 151 5.48 0.68 13.76
C LEU A 151 5.65 -0.80 14.13
N VAL A 152 4.65 -1.64 13.86
CA VAL A 152 4.74 -3.10 14.07
C VAL A 152 5.79 -3.72 13.16
N LEU A 153 5.77 -3.39 11.86
CA LEU A 153 6.75 -3.91 10.91
C LEU A 153 8.16 -3.43 11.22
N LEU A 154 8.32 -2.17 11.61
CA LEU A 154 9.60 -1.64 12.08
C LEU A 154 10.10 -2.46 13.27
N GLY A 155 9.29 -2.63 14.31
CA GLY A 155 9.65 -3.45 15.46
C GLY A 155 10.07 -4.87 15.07
N LEU A 156 9.32 -5.51 14.17
CA LEU A 156 9.64 -6.83 13.63
C LEU A 156 11.01 -6.85 12.92
N GLN A 157 11.25 -5.89 12.02
CA GLN A 157 12.50 -5.80 11.27
C GLN A 157 13.70 -5.57 12.19
N LEU A 158 13.55 -4.77 13.25
CA LEU A 158 14.57 -4.56 14.26
C LEU A 158 14.89 -5.86 15.02
N CYS A 159 13.86 -6.59 15.44
CA CYS A 159 14.01 -7.86 16.18
C CYS A 159 14.65 -8.96 15.33
N TYR A 160 14.27 -9.07 14.06
CA TYR A 160 14.71 -10.15 13.16
C TYR A 160 15.80 -9.73 12.17
N ARG A 161 16.47 -8.60 12.40
CA ARG A 161 17.47 -8.03 11.47
C ARG A 161 18.54 -9.03 11.01
N HIS A 162 19.01 -9.91 11.90
CA HIS A 162 20.05 -10.88 11.54
C HIS A 162 19.54 -11.95 10.57
N HIS A 163 18.31 -12.41 10.77
CA HIS A 163 17.67 -13.38 9.87
C HIS A 163 17.27 -12.75 8.55
N LEU A 164 16.77 -11.51 8.58
CA LEU A 164 16.39 -10.77 7.38
C LEU A 164 17.61 -10.42 6.52
N GLY A 165 18.74 -10.07 7.14
CA GLY A 165 20.01 -9.86 6.42
C GLY A 165 20.50 -11.13 5.74
N ALA A 166 20.53 -12.26 6.46
CA ALA A 166 20.92 -13.54 5.87
C ALA A 166 19.99 -13.98 4.72
N LEU A 167 18.69 -13.69 4.83
CA LEU A 167 17.74 -13.92 3.74
C LEU A 167 18.04 -13.03 2.53
N ALA A 168 18.39 -11.76 2.76
CA ALA A 168 18.77 -10.83 1.70
C ALA A 168 20.02 -11.32 0.95
N ASP A 169 21.07 -11.68 1.68
CA ASP A 169 22.33 -12.19 1.11
C ASP A 169 22.11 -13.49 0.33
N TRP A 170 21.26 -14.39 0.84
CA TRP A 170 20.92 -15.63 0.14
C TRP A 170 20.12 -15.38 -1.14
N LEU A 171 19.18 -14.43 -1.11
CA LEU A 171 18.31 -14.11 -2.24
C LEU A 171 19.05 -13.38 -3.36
N PHE A 172 19.91 -12.42 -3.00
CA PHE A 172 20.61 -11.55 -3.94
C PHE A 172 22.03 -12.01 -4.27
N GLY A 173 22.64 -12.89 -3.47
CA GLY A 173 23.98 -13.44 -3.71
C GLY A 173 24.24 -13.94 -5.14
N PRO A 174 23.29 -14.61 -5.82
CA PRO A 174 23.48 -15.04 -7.21
C PRO A 174 23.55 -13.89 -8.23
N ILE A 175 22.99 -12.73 -7.93
CA ILE A 175 22.88 -11.58 -8.85
C ILE A 175 23.77 -10.39 -8.47
N GLN A 176 24.42 -10.42 -7.30
CA GLN A 176 25.43 -9.44 -6.86
C GLN A 176 26.53 -9.12 -7.90
N PRO A 177 27.02 -10.06 -8.73
CA PRO A 177 27.99 -9.73 -9.77
C PRO A 177 27.47 -8.80 -10.87
N TYR A 178 26.14 -8.60 -10.97
CA TYR A 178 25.47 -7.83 -12.01
C TYR A 178 24.61 -6.71 -11.40
N PRO A 179 25.22 -5.64 -10.87
CA PRO A 179 24.52 -4.60 -10.11
C PRO A 179 23.44 -3.86 -10.91
N GLU A 180 23.63 -3.67 -12.22
CA GLU A 180 22.63 -3.05 -13.09
C GLU A 180 21.38 -3.91 -13.23
N PHE A 181 21.56 -5.24 -13.30
CA PHE A 181 20.45 -6.18 -13.39
C PHE A 181 19.68 -6.25 -12.07
N GLU A 182 20.41 -6.36 -10.95
CA GLU A 182 19.84 -6.35 -9.61
C GLU A 182 18.97 -5.11 -9.36
N LEU A 183 19.49 -3.93 -9.71
CA LEU A 183 18.78 -2.67 -9.59
C LEU A 183 17.43 -2.68 -10.34
N VAL A 184 17.41 -3.16 -11.59
CA VAL A 184 16.17 -3.24 -12.40
C VAL A 184 15.16 -4.20 -11.76
N VAL A 185 15.63 -5.33 -11.24
CA VAL A 185 14.77 -6.31 -10.55
C VAL A 185 14.15 -5.68 -9.30
N VAL A 186 14.98 -5.09 -8.43
CA VAL A 186 14.59 -4.56 -7.12
C VAL A 186 13.73 -3.30 -7.22
N MET A 187 14.05 -2.40 -8.14
CA MET A 187 13.38 -1.09 -8.21
C MET A 187 12.24 -1.04 -9.22
N VAL A 188 12.20 -1.94 -10.22
CA VAL A 188 11.19 -1.91 -11.28
C VAL A 188 10.33 -3.15 -11.28
N LEU A 189 10.92 -4.34 -11.50
CA LEU A 189 10.12 -5.56 -11.72
C LEU A 189 9.35 -5.99 -10.48
N CYS A 190 10.00 -6.07 -9.32
CA CYS A 190 9.34 -6.45 -8.07
C CYS A 190 8.33 -5.39 -7.61
N PRO A 191 8.64 -4.07 -7.63
CA PRO A 191 7.66 -3.06 -7.28
C PRO A 191 6.44 -3.05 -8.19
N CYS A 192 6.61 -3.31 -9.50
CA CYS A 192 5.47 -3.47 -10.41
C CYS A 192 4.51 -4.56 -9.93
N THR A 193 5.01 -5.76 -9.62
CA THR A 193 4.16 -6.90 -9.27
C THR A 193 3.55 -6.75 -7.87
N PHE A 194 4.37 -6.42 -6.87
CA PHE A 194 3.91 -6.30 -5.48
C PHE A 194 2.95 -5.12 -5.28
N ASN A 195 3.20 -3.96 -5.91
CA ASN A 195 2.30 -2.82 -5.77
C ASN A 195 0.93 -3.10 -6.42
N ILE A 196 0.89 -3.73 -7.61
CA ILE A 196 -0.38 -4.12 -8.23
C ILE A 196 -1.18 -5.02 -7.28
N LEU A 197 -0.55 -6.05 -6.72
CA LEU A 197 -1.20 -6.97 -5.78
C LEU A 197 -1.66 -6.23 -4.52
N GLN A 198 -0.81 -5.36 -3.96
CA GLN A 198 -1.10 -4.57 -2.77
C GLN A 198 -2.31 -3.65 -2.99
N PHE A 199 -2.35 -2.87 -4.07
CA PHE A 199 -3.48 -2.02 -4.39
C PHE A 199 -4.74 -2.85 -4.65
N TRP A 200 -4.59 -4.01 -5.29
CA TRP A 200 -5.72 -4.88 -5.58
C TRP A 200 -6.36 -5.43 -4.31
N VAL A 201 -5.54 -5.92 -3.37
CA VAL A 201 -5.98 -6.41 -2.05
C VAL A 201 -6.54 -5.27 -1.21
N THR A 202 -5.89 -4.11 -1.21
CA THR A 202 -6.31 -2.93 -0.44
C THR A 202 -7.69 -2.44 -0.88
N ASP A 203 -7.94 -2.39 -2.19
CA ASP A 203 -9.26 -2.05 -2.71
C ASP A 203 -10.34 -3.06 -2.27
N MET A 204 -10.00 -4.35 -2.07
CA MET A 204 -11.01 -5.35 -1.68
C MET A 204 -11.58 -5.12 -0.29
N PHE A 205 -10.79 -4.66 0.68
CA PHE A 205 -11.29 -4.41 2.04
C PHE A 205 -11.68 -2.95 2.30
N LEU A 206 -11.22 -1.99 1.49
CA LEU A 206 -11.70 -0.61 1.57
C LEU A 206 -13.07 -0.42 0.89
N LYS A 207 -13.41 -1.27 -0.08
CA LYS A 207 -14.71 -1.25 -0.77
C LYS A 207 -15.85 -1.69 0.16
N ALA A 208 -17.02 -1.09 -0.03
CA ALA A 208 -18.27 -1.56 0.57
C ALA A 208 -18.69 -2.97 0.06
N PRO A 209 -19.40 -3.77 0.86
CA PRO A 209 -19.90 -5.08 0.43
C PRO A 209 -20.75 -5.02 -0.85
N ALA A 210 -20.67 -6.06 -1.68
CA ALA A 210 -21.37 -6.13 -2.96
C ALA A 210 -22.90 -6.06 -2.82
N GLU A 211 -23.46 -6.71 -1.80
CA GLU A 211 -24.89 -6.68 -1.51
C GLU A 211 -25.41 -5.27 -1.23
N GLU A 212 -24.65 -4.48 -0.48
CA GLU A 212 -25.01 -3.10 -0.15
C GLU A 212 -24.91 -2.20 -1.38
N SER A 213 -23.90 -2.42 -2.23
CA SER A 213 -23.75 -1.73 -3.51
C SER A 213 -24.95 -2.01 -4.42
N ALA A 214 -25.37 -3.28 -4.51
CA ALA A 214 -26.56 -3.67 -5.28
C ALA A 214 -27.87 -3.11 -4.71
N ALA A 215 -28.01 -3.09 -3.37
CA ALA A 215 -29.17 -2.50 -2.70
C ALA A 215 -29.28 -0.99 -2.96
N LYS A 216 -28.15 -0.25 -2.98
CA LYS A 216 -28.12 1.17 -3.33
C LYS A 216 -28.54 1.43 -4.79
N VAL A 217 -28.05 0.61 -5.73
CA VAL A 217 -28.44 0.72 -7.15
C VAL A 217 -29.95 0.50 -7.31
N ARG A 218 -30.50 -0.58 -6.74
CA ARG A 218 -31.94 -0.85 -6.77
C ARG A 218 -32.77 0.28 -6.18
N ARG A 219 -32.32 0.88 -5.07
CA ARG A 219 -33.01 2.02 -4.43
C ARG A 219 -33.06 3.23 -5.35
N ARG A 220 -31.96 3.54 -6.06
CA ARG A 220 -31.90 4.67 -7.00
C ARG A 220 -32.78 4.42 -8.22
N GLU A 221 -32.77 3.22 -8.78
CA GLU A 221 -33.66 2.84 -9.89
C GLU A 221 -35.13 2.98 -9.50
N TYR A 222 -35.50 2.51 -8.30
CA TYR A 222 -36.85 2.67 -7.77
C TYR A 222 -37.25 4.15 -7.63
N MET A 223 -36.39 5.00 -7.05
CA MET A 223 -36.72 6.43 -6.96
C MET A 223 -36.86 7.11 -8.32
N HIS A 224 -36.04 6.72 -9.31
CA HIS A 224 -36.17 7.23 -10.67
C HIS A 224 -37.47 6.77 -11.36
N SER A 225 -37.97 5.59 -11.03
CA SER A 225 -39.25 5.11 -11.57
C SER A 225 -40.49 5.82 -11.00
N LEU A 226 -40.32 6.56 -9.90
CA LEU A 226 -41.38 7.32 -9.23
C LEU A 226 -41.45 8.80 -9.65
N LEU A 227 -40.52 9.28 -10.46
CA LEU A 227 -40.41 10.66 -10.96
C LEU A 227 -40.79 10.72 -12.44
#